data_AF-A0A1G9VVG3-F1
#
_entry.id   AF-A0A1G9VVG3-F1
#
_cell.length_a   1.000
_cell.length_b   1.000
_cell.length_c   1.000
_cell.angle_alpha   90.00
_cell.angle_beta   90.00
_cell.angle_gamma   90.00
#
_symmetry.space_group_name_H-M   'P 1'
#
loop_
_entity.id
_entity.type
_entity.pdbx_description
1 polymer ?
#
loop_
_entity_poly.entity_id
_entity_poly.type
_entity_poly.pdbx_seq_one_letter_code
_entity_poly.pdbx_strand_id
1 'polypeptide(L)'
;MRVLMLAASLSIGLSACGDAQKSEEPDVQSMPMLSAINTIEACLGRYPDLAARETECIGQYSNACMRLSRDGETNAGMIRCTVEEYEAWDDRLNTAYGAYMQRLDAPRDAGLREAQRAWMTLRDADCDFSASAYEGGSMQPLVSAGCHRDYAARRTLRLLSWLEGPPY
;
A
#
# COMPACT_ATOMS: atom_id res chain seq x y z
N MET A 1 -0.18 45.66 -78.97
CA MET A 1 -1.64 45.81 -78.72
C MET A 1 -1.80 46.10 -77.23
N ARG A 2 -2.34 47.28 -76.88
CA ARG A 2 -2.45 47.83 -75.50
C ARG A 2 -3.40 47.01 -74.63
N VAL A 3 -3.08 46.82 -73.34
CA VAL A 3 -4.00 46.95 -72.18
C VAL A 3 -3.12 47.26 -70.94
N LEU A 4 -2.96 48.51 -70.52
CA LEU A 4 -3.71 49.25 -69.48
C LEU A 4 -3.55 48.70 -68.04
N MET A 5 -2.79 49.45 -67.24
CA MET A 5 -2.65 49.36 -65.78
C MET A 5 -3.97 49.74 -65.08
N LEU A 6 -4.29 49.05 -63.99
CA LEU A 6 -5.20 49.51 -62.94
C LEU A 6 -4.56 49.23 -61.57
N ALA A 7 -4.39 50.29 -60.78
CA ALA A 7 -3.93 50.25 -59.41
C ALA A 7 -5.12 50.06 -58.45
N ALA A 8 -4.91 49.30 -57.38
CA ALA A 8 -5.66 49.42 -56.14
C ALA A 8 -4.77 48.98 -54.96
N SER A 9 -4.56 49.90 -54.04
CA SER A 9 -3.78 49.80 -52.81
C SER A 9 -4.66 49.37 -51.61
N LEU A 10 -3.99 49.16 -50.46
CA LEU A 10 -4.50 48.94 -49.08
C LEU A 10 -4.95 47.49 -48.77
N SER A 11 -4.52 46.82 -47.69
CA SER A 11 -4.10 47.31 -46.37
C SER A 11 -3.10 46.37 -45.69
N ILE A 12 -2.14 46.95 -44.96
CA ILE A 12 -1.28 46.27 -44.00
C ILE A 12 -2.11 45.98 -42.74
N GLY A 13 -2.36 44.71 -42.44
CA GLY A 13 -2.87 44.29 -41.14
C GLY A 13 -1.72 43.93 -40.20
N LEU A 14 -1.26 44.87 -39.37
CA LEU A 14 -0.60 44.52 -38.11
C LEU A 14 -1.69 44.07 -37.13
N SER A 15 -1.66 42.81 -36.72
CA SER A 15 -2.39 42.34 -35.56
C SER A 15 -1.39 41.86 -34.51
N ALA A 16 -1.22 42.68 -33.49
CA ALA A 16 -0.63 42.28 -32.22
C ALA A 16 -1.53 42.85 -31.12
N CYS A 17 -2.26 41.97 -30.46
CA CYS A 17 -2.57 42.06 -29.04
C CYS A 17 -2.58 40.61 -28.57
N GLY A 18 -1.55 40.27 -27.78
CA GLY A 18 -1.32 38.92 -27.29
C GLY A 18 -2.53 38.41 -26.52
N ASP A 19 -2.82 37.13 -26.74
CA ASP A 19 -3.68 36.38 -25.85
C ASP A 19 -3.10 36.46 -24.43
N ALA A 20 -3.97 36.86 -23.49
CA ALA A 20 -3.70 36.73 -22.08
C ALA A 20 -3.51 35.24 -21.79
N GLN A 21 -2.26 34.80 -21.81
CA GLN A 21 -1.88 33.49 -21.35
C GLN A 21 -2.16 33.49 -19.85
N LYS A 22 -3.32 32.92 -19.50
CA LYS A 22 -3.65 32.52 -18.14
C LYS A 22 -2.48 31.67 -17.69
N SER A 23 -1.64 32.22 -16.82
CA SER A 23 -0.58 31.47 -16.18
C SER A 23 -1.28 30.37 -15.40
N GLU A 24 -1.30 29.16 -15.96
CA GLU A 24 -1.55 27.97 -15.17
C GLU A 24 -0.45 27.96 -14.11
N GLU A 25 -0.85 28.25 -12.87
CA GLU A 25 -0.06 27.87 -11.71
C GLU A 25 0.31 26.40 -11.91
N PRO A 26 1.58 26.00 -11.70
CA PRO A 26 1.98 24.62 -11.91
C PRO A 26 1.03 23.75 -11.09
N ASP A 27 0.22 22.96 -11.79
CA ASP A 27 -0.58 21.89 -11.20
C ASP A 27 0.40 21.09 -10.35
N VAL A 28 0.18 21.11 -9.04
CA VAL A 28 0.95 20.31 -8.09
C VAL A 28 0.60 18.89 -8.42
N GLN A 29 1.23 18.36 -9.46
CA GLN A 29 0.91 17.09 -10.03
C GLN A 29 1.29 16.06 -8.96
N SER A 30 0.24 15.71 -8.22
CA SER A 30 0.11 14.70 -7.20
C SER A 30 1.11 13.58 -7.45
N MET A 31 2.19 13.54 -6.67
CA MET A 31 2.95 12.30 -6.57
C MET A 31 1.94 11.22 -6.15
N PRO A 32 1.86 10.07 -6.85
CA PRO A 32 0.95 9.02 -6.46
C PRO A 32 1.30 8.61 -5.03
N MET A 33 0.30 8.54 -4.16
CA MET A 33 0.47 7.95 -2.84
C MET A 33 1.03 6.54 -3.03
N LEU A 34 2.13 6.23 -2.35
CA LEU A 34 2.68 4.87 -2.38
C LEU A 34 1.60 3.89 -1.94
N SER A 35 1.47 2.77 -2.66
CA SER A 35 0.60 1.68 -2.24
C SER A 35 1.08 1.07 -0.91
N ALA A 36 0.21 0.28 -0.27
CA ALA A 36 0.55 -0.45 0.95
C ALA A 36 1.78 -1.33 0.77
N ILE A 37 1.84 -2.11 -0.31
CA ILE A 37 2.99 -2.97 -0.59
C ILE A 37 4.29 -2.16 -0.76
N ASN A 38 4.27 -1.06 -1.52
CA ASN A 38 5.47 -0.24 -1.73
C ASN A 38 5.95 0.41 -0.42
N THR A 39 5.02 0.84 0.44
CA THR A 39 5.33 1.37 1.77
C THR A 39 6.01 0.31 2.64
N ILE A 40 5.45 -0.90 2.67
CA ILE A 40 6.02 -2.03 3.42
C ILE A 40 7.42 -2.37 2.91
N GLU A 41 7.63 -2.48 1.60
CA GLU A 41 8.95 -2.79 1.02
C GLU A 41 10.01 -1.74 1.37
N ALA A 42 9.63 -0.46 1.26
CA ALA A 42 10.53 0.63 1.63
C ALA A 42 10.89 0.58 3.13
N CYS A 43 9.96 0.20 4.00
CA CYS A 43 10.23 0.03 5.42
C CYS A 43 11.15 -1.16 5.70
N LEU A 44 10.85 -2.34 5.12
CA LEU A 44 11.67 -3.54 5.30
C LEU A 44 13.11 -3.36 4.80
N GLY A 45 13.30 -2.57 3.74
CA GLY A 45 14.63 -2.21 3.22
C GLY A 45 15.38 -1.21 4.10
N ARG A 46 14.69 -0.41 4.91
CA ARG A 46 15.30 0.55 5.84
C ARG A 46 15.81 -0.09 7.12
N TYR A 47 15.07 -1.06 7.66
CA TYR A 47 15.37 -1.68 8.94
C TYR A 47 15.88 -3.11 8.72
N PRO A 48 17.15 -3.41 9.06
CA PRO A 48 17.70 -4.74 8.83
C PRO A 48 17.34 -5.75 9.92
N ASP A 49 17.02 -5.30 11.14
CA ASP A 49 16.73 -6.18 12.26
C ASP A 49 15.22 -6.45 12.43
N LEU A 50 14.90 -7.66 12.88
CA LEU A 50 13.52 -8.13 13.05
C LEU A 50 12.72 -7.26 14.03
N ALA A 51 13.33 -6.86 15.15
CA ALA A 51 12.65 -6.11 16.20
C ALA A 51 12.27 -4.69 15.74
N ALA A 52 13.16 -4.02 15.02
CA ALA A 52 12.87 -2.73 14.40
C ALA A 52 11.81 -2.88 13.31
N ARG A 53 11.86 -3.91 12.45
CA ARG A 53 10.81 -4.14 11.45
C ARG A 53 9.43 -4.33 12.09
N GLU A 54 9.33 -5.10 13.18
CA GLU A 54 8.07 -5.27 13.92
C GLU A 54 7.56 -3.95 14.52
N THR A 55 8.48 -3.11 15.01
CA THR A 55 8.14 -1.84 15.67
C THR A 55 7.77 -0.74 14.66
N GLU A 56 8.48 -0.67 13.54
CA GLU A 56 8.49 0.48 12.65
C GLU A 56 7.60 0.29 11.41
N CYS A 57 7.44 -0.94 10.94
CA CYS A 57 6.75 -1.21 9.67
C CYS A 57 5.28 -1.54 9.85
N ILE A 58 4.89 -2.18 10.95
CA ILE A 58 3.50 -2.57 11.20
C ILE A 58 2.68 -1.32 11.50
N GLY A 59 1.63 -1.09 10.72
CA GLY A 59 0.76 0.08 10.84
C GLY A 59 1.26 1.31 10.09
N GLN A 60 2.46 1.27 9.47
CA GLN A 60 3.05 2.46 8.85
C GLN A 60 2.17 3.00 7.72
N TYR A 61 1.70 2.11 6.84
CA TYR A 61 0.82 2.49 5.74
C TYR A 61 -0.53 2.97 6.25
N SER A 62 -1.20 2.18 7.09
CA SER A 62 -2.55 2.50 7.57
C SER A 62 -2.57 3.83 8.34
N ASN A 63 -1.55 4.12 9.17
CA ASN A 63 -1.40 5.42 9.83
C ASN A 63 -1.23 6.58 8.85
N ALA A 64 -0.41 6.41 7.80
CA ALA A 64 -0.21 7.42 6.78
C ALA A 64 -1.48 7.63 5.94
N CYS A 65 -2.15 6.55 5.56
CA CYS A 65 -3.42 6.56 4.83
C CYS A 65 -4.51 7.31 5.62
N MET A 66 -4.70 6.98 6.90
CA MET A 66 -5.68 7.67 7.75
C MET A 66 -5.43 9.17 7.85
N ARG A 67 -4.16 9.60 7.93
CA ARG A 67 -3.80 11.01 8.04
C ARG A 67 -3.94 11.79 6.73
N LEU A 68 -3.73 11.13 5.58
CA LEU A 68 -3.60 11.79 4.28
C LEU A 68 -4.85 11.64 3.39
N SER A 69 -5.70 10.64 3.65
CA SER A 69 -6.96 10.45 2.93
C SER A 69 -8.05 11.40 3.45
N ARG A 70 -8.89 11.91 2.54
CA ARG A 70 -9.98 12.86 2.88
C ARG A 70 -10.97 12.32 3.91
N ASP A 71 -11.17 11.01 3.93
CA ASP A 71 -12.11 10.31 4.80
C ASP A 71 -11.39 9.43 5.84
N GLY A 72 -10.08 9.58 6.01
CA GLY A 72 -9.25 8.70 6.83
C GLY A 72 -9.57 8.73 8.33
N GLU A 73 -10.23 9.79 8.82
CA GLU A 73 -10.72 9.91 10.20
C GLU A 73 -12.10 9.26 10.41
N THR A 74 -12.79 8.86 9.35
CA THR A 74 -14.07 8.15 9.46
C THR A 74 -13.82 6.67 9.79
N ASN A 75 -14.76 6.01 10.48
CA ASN A 75 -14.65 4.56 10.73
C ASN A 75 -14.45 3.77 9.43
N ALA A 76 -15.16 4.13 8.35
CA ALA A 76 -15.02 3.49 7.05
C ALA A 76 -13.61 3.70 6.45
N GLY A 77 -13.07 4.91 6.53
CA GLY A 77 -11.71 5.22 6.05
C GLY A 77 -10.64 4.51 6.86
N MET A 78 -10.76 4.48 8.18
CA MET A 78 -9.84 3.74 9.06
C MET A 78 -9.86 2.23 8.75
N ILE A 79 -11.05 1.65 8.56
CA ILE A 79 -11.19 0.24 8.17
C ILE A 79 -10.51 0.01 6.83
N ARG A 80 -10.80 0.81 5.81
CA ARG A 80 -10.19 0.68 4.49
C ARG A 80 -8.66 0.73 4.55
N CYS A 81 -8.10 1.77 5.18
CA CYS A 81 -6.66 1.94 5.31
C CYS A 81 -5.99 0.73 6.02
N THR A 82 -6.66 0.17 7.02
CA THR A 82 -6.16 -1.00 7.77
C THR A 82 -6.25 -2.28 6.95
N VAL A 83 -7.34 -2.48 6.21
CA VAL A 83 -7.52 -3.64 5.31
C VAL A 83 -6.51 -3.62 4.18
N GLU A 84 -6.27 -2.47 3.54
CA GLU A 84 -5.27 -2.34 2.48
C GLU A 84 -3.86 -2.71 2.98
N GLU A 85 -3.51 -2.36 4.23
CA GLU A 85 -2.24 -2.78 4.81
C GLU A 85 -2.22 -4.29 5.12
N TYR A 86 -3.31 -4.82 5.67
CA TYR A 86 -3.45 -6.25 5.93
C TYR A 86 -3.26 -7.07 4.65
N GLU A 87 -3.95 -6.72 3.56
CA GLU A 87 -3.85 -7.41 2.27
C GLU A 87 -2.41 -7.40 1.75
N ALA A 88 -1.72 -6.26 1.84
CA ALA A 88 -0.32 -6.18 1.44
C ALA A 88 0.60 -7.04 2.32
N TRP A 89 0.36 -7.12 3.63
CA TRP A 89 1.09 -8.04 4.51
C TRP A 89 0.78 -9.52 4.23
N ASP A 90 -0.46 -9.86 3.88
CA ASP A 90 -0.87 -11.23 3.55
C ASP A 90 -0.28 -11.69 2.20
N ASP A 91 -0.24 -10.80 1.20
CA ASP A 91 0.48 -11.07 -0.05
C ASP A 91 1.97 -11.34 0.19
N ARG A 92 2.59 -10.52 1.06
CA ARG A 92 3.99 -10.66 1.46
C ARG A 92 4.20 -11.97 2.24
N LEU A 93 3.25 -12.35 3.11
CA LEU A 93 3.24 -13.60 3.86
C LEU A 93 3.26 -14.79 2.93
N ASN A 94 2.33 -14.82 1.97
CA ASN A 94 2.20 -15.92 1.01
C ASN A 94 3.45 -16.03 0.13
N THR A 95 4.03 -14.90 -0.27
CA THR A 95 5.30 -14.84 -1.01
C THR A 95 6.46 -15.43 -0.19
N ALA A 96 6.64 -14.97 1.05
CA ALA A 96 7.71 -15.44 1.93
C ALA A 96 7.54 -16.93 2.30
N TYR A 97 6.31 -17.36 2.54
CA TYR A 97 5.96 -18.76 2.78
C TYR A 97 6.34 -19.63 1.58
N GLY A 98 5.93 -19.25 0.36
CA GLY A 98 6.28 -19.98 -0.86
C GLY A 98 7.79 -20.06 -1.09
N ALA A 99 8.51 -18.95 -0.90
CA ALA A 99 9.95 -18.91 -1.03
C ALA A 99 10.66 -19.80 -0.01
N TYR A 100 10.18 -19.84 1.24
CA TYR A 100 10.79 -20.69 2.27
C TYR A 100 10.47 -22.16 2.06
N MET A 101 9.25 -22.50 1.64
CA MET A 101 8.86 -23.86 1.26
C MET A 101 9.79 -24.47 0.20
N GLN A 102 10.26 -23.67 -0.77
CA GLN A 102 11.20 -24.12 -1.81
C GLN A 102 12.59 -24.50 -1.28
N ARG A 103 12.95 -24.11 -0.05
CA ARG A 103 14.24 -24.44 0.58
C ARG A 103 14.18 -25.70 1.45
N LEU A 104 13.00 -26.28 1.66
CA LEU A 104 12.79 -27.41 2.56
C LEU A 104 12.77 -28.74 1.79
N ASP A 105 13.16 -29.81 2.47
CA ASP A 105 12.91 -31.18 2.01
C ASP A 105 11.49 -31.65 2.42
N ALA A 106 11.05 -32.79 1.87
CA ALA A 106 9.68 -33.28 2.00
C ALA A 106 9.19 -33.55 3.45
N PRO A 107 10.03 -33.96 4.42
CA PRO A 107 9.58 -34.03 5.82
C PRO A 107 9.40 -32.64 6.44
N ARG A 108 10.32 -31.70 6.17
CA ARG A 108 10.26 -30.34 6.75
C ARG A 108 9.15 -29.49 6.13
N ASP A 109 8.90 -29.62 4.83
CA ASP A 109 7.84 -28.88 4.15
C ASP A 109 6.42 -29.30 4.63
N ALA A 110 6.24 -30.58 4.99
CA ALA A 110 5.02 -31.10 5.60
C ALA A 110 4.81 -30.51 6.99
N GLY A 111 5.88 -30.45 7.80
CA GLY A 111 5.85 -29.81 9.11
C GLY A 111 5.49 -28.32 9.03
N LEU A 112 6.05 -27.59 8.07
CA LEU A 112 5.74 -26.17 7.88
C LEU A 112 4.29 -25.96 7.41
N ARG A 113 3.77 -26.81 6.50
CA ARG A 113 2.35 -26.78 6.09
C ARG A 113 1.41 -26.93 7.28
N GLU A 114 1.71 -27.86 8.18
CA GLU A 114 0.90 -28.07 9.40
C GLU A 114 1.00 -26.87 10.35
N ALA A 115 2.22 -26.37 10.60
CA ALA A 115 2.42 -25.20 11.43
C ALA A 115 1.70 -23.95 10.87
N GLN A 116 1.69 -23.77 9.55
CA GLN A 116 0.98 -22.67 8.90
C GLN A 116 -0.54 -22.78 9.04
N ARG A 117 -1.11 -24.00 8.91
CA ARG A 117 -2.55 -24.23 9.13
C ARG A 117 -2.96 -23.94 10.57
N ALA A 118 -2.21 -24.48 11.54
CA ALA A 118 -2.48 -24.24 12.96
C ALA A 118 -2.37 -22.75 13.31
N TRP A 119 -1.40 -22.04 12.73
CA TRP A 119 -1.26 -20.60 12.89
C TRP A 119 -2.47 -19.81 12.34
N MET A 120 -3.02 -20.19 11.19
CA MET A 120 -4.23 -19.54 10.65
C MET A 120 -5.42 -19.71 11.60
N THR A 121 -5.63 -20.92 12.13
CA THR A 121 -6.68 -21.17 13.13
C THR A 121 -6.51 -20.32 14.39
N LEU A 122 -5.27 -20.19 14.88
CA LEU A 122 -4.97 -19.31 16.01
C LEU A 122 -5.30 -17.84 15.69
N ARG A 123 -4.80 -17.32 14.56
CA ARG A 123 -5.04 -15.95 14.11
C ARG A 123 -6.54 -15.66 14.09
N ASP A 124 -7.31 -16.51 13.41
CA ASP A 124 -8.73 -16.26 13.20
C ASP A 124 -9.48 -16.26 14.54
N ALA A 125 -9.19 -17.24 15.42
CA ALA A 125 -9.79 -17.29 16.76
C ALA A 125 -9.43 -16.09 17.65
N ASP A 126 -8.16 -15.66 17.64
CA ASP A 126 -7.72 -14.51 18.43
C ASP A 126 -8.30 -13.20 17.90
N CYS A 127 -8.41 -13.04 16.58
CA CYS A 127 -8.98 -11.84 15.99
C CYS A 127 -10.49 -11.76 16.17
N ASP A 128 -11.21 -12.89 16.10
CA ASP A 128 -12.63 -12.95 16.47
C ASP A 128 -12.83 -12.58 17.95
N PHE A 129 -12.02 -13.14 18.84
CA PHE A 129 -12.08 -12.81 20.26
C PHE A 129 -11.77 -11.33 20.53
N SER A 130 -10.72 -10.77 19.92
CA SER A 130 -10.35 -9.36 20.05
C SER A 130 -11.48 -8.42 19.60
N ALA A 131 -12.13 -8.76 18.47
CA ALA A 131 -13.23 -7.97 17.93
C ALA A 131 -14.54 -8.13 18.74
N SER A 132 -14.72 -9.23 19.47
CA SER A 132 -15.95 -9.52 20.22
C SER A 132 -16.33 -8.46 21.27
N ALA A 133 -15.36 -7.72 21.79
CA ALA A 133 -15.60 -6.60 22.71
C ALA A 133 -16.46 -5.47 22.08
N TYR A 134 -16.57 -5.45 20.74
CA TYR A 134 -17.29 -4.45 19.97
C TYR A 134 -18.43 -5.06 19.14
N GLU A 135 -18.85 -6.29 19.46
CA GLU A 135 -19.83 -7.05 18.68
C GLU A 135 -21.09 -6.24 18.32
N GLY A 136 -21.44 -6.20 17.04
CA GLY A 136 -22.58 -5.46 16.50
C GLY A 136 -22.36 -3.95 16.35
N GLY A 137 -21.21 -3.42 16.80
CA GLY A 137 -20.84 -2.02 16.69
C GLY A 137 -19.95 -1.72 15.49
N SER A 138 -19.85 -0.43 15.11
CA SER A 138 -19.04 0.01 13.97
C SER A 138 -17.52 -0.12 14.16
N MET A 139 -17.06 -0.38 15.38
CA MET A 139 -15.64 -0.58 15.71
C MET A 139 -15.18 -2.02 15.50
N GLN A 140 -16.08 -3.00 15.55
CA GLN A 140 -15.77 -4.43 15.40
C GLN A 140 -14.91 -4.72 14.15
N PRO A 141 -15.23 -4.19 12.94
CA PRO A 141 -14.46 -4.49 11.75
C PRO A 141 -13.06 -3.87 11.79
N LEU A 142 -12.91 -2.71 12.42
CA LEU A 142 -11.62 -2.03 12.55
C LEU A 142 -10.68 -2.83 13.47
N VAL A 143 -11.20 -3.32 14.60
CA VAL A 143 -10.44 -4.13 15.55
C VAL A 143 -10.04 -5.47 14.93
N SER A 144 -10.97 -6.12 14.23
CA SER A 144 -10.68 -7.35 13.48
C SER A 144 -9.60 -7.12 12.41
N ALA A 145 -9.74 -6.11 11.55
CA ALA A 145 -8.77 -5.81 10.50
C ALA A 145 -7.38 -5.48 11.07
N GLY A 146 -7.30 -4.71 12.16
CA GLY A 146 -6.05 -4.39 12.83
C GLY A 146 -5.36 -5.64 13.40
N CYS A 147 -6.13 -6.55 14.00
CA CYS A 147 -5.60 -7.83 14.47
C CYS A 147 -5.05 -8.67 13.31
N HIS A 148 -5.80 -8.82 12.23
CA HIS A 148 -5.37 -9.58 11.06
C HIS A 148 -4.09 -8.99 10.43
N ARG A 149 -4.00 -7.66 10.29
CA ARG A 149 -2.79 -6.96 9.86
C ARG A 149 -1.58 -7.34 10.73
N ASP A 150 -1.70 -7.26 12.05
CA ASP A 150 -0.59 -7.51 12.97
C ASP A 150 -0.13 -8.98 12.92
N TYR A 151 -1.06 -9.93 12.85
CA TYR A 151 -0.73 -11.35 12.68
C TYR A 151 -0.03 -11.61 11.35
N ALA A 152 -0.57 -11.09 10.24
CA ALA A 152 0.03 -11.26 8.91
C ALA A 152 1.44 -10.68 8.88
N ALA A 153 1.63 -9.46 9.37
CA ALA A 153 2.93 -8.80 9.39
C ALA A 153 3.97 -9.57 10.21
N ARG A 154 3.65 -9.95 11.46
CA ARG A 154 4.58 -10.72 12.31
C ARG A 154 4.92 -12.08 11.71
N ARG A 155 3.96 -12.75 11.08
CA ARG A 155 4.22 -14.04 10.41
C ARG A 155 5.11 -13.87 9.19
N THR A 156 4.89 -12.84 8.37
CA THR A 156 5.78 -12.46 7.26
C THR A 156 7.20 -12.23 7.76
N LEU A 157 7.37 -11.39 8.79
CA LEU A 157 8.67 -11.06 9.34
C LEU A 157 9.41 -12.29 9.89
N ARG A 158 8.68 -13.21 10.54
CA ARG A 158 9.23 -14.51 10.96
C ARG A 158 9.72 -15.33 9.76
N LEU A 159 8.92 -15.47 8.70
CA LEU A 159 9.30 -16.22 7.51
C LEU A 159 10.51 -15.60 6.79
N LEU A 160 10.56 -14.27 6.68
CA LEU A 160 11.71 -13.55 6.15
C LEU A 160 12.98 -13.80 6.97
N SER A 161 12.89 -13.81 8.31
CA SER A 161 14.04 -14.12 9.16
C SER A 161 14.60 -15.53 8.91
N TRP A 162 13.76 -16.50 8.57
CA TRP A 162 14.19 -17.84 8.18
C TRP A 162 14.79 -17.91 6.77
N LEU A 163 14.42 -16.99 5.89
CA LEU A 163 15.00 -16.83 4.56
C LEU A 163 16.37 -16.12 4.59
N GLU A 164 16.59 -15.24 5.56
CA GLU A 164 17.85 -14.50 5.74
C GLU A 164 18.90 -15.33 6.51
N GLY A 165 18.45 -16.27 7.36
CA GLY A 165 19.30 -17.19 8.13
C GLY A 165 19.59 -18.54 7.43
N PRO A 166 20.47 -19.39 8.01
CA PRO A 166 20.64 -20.76 7.56
C PRO A 166 19.32 -21.55 7.71
N PRO A 167 18.98 -22.46 6.77
CA PRO A 167 17.78 -23.27 6.88
C PRO A 167 17.88 -24.17 8.13
N TYR A 168 16.84 -24.14 8.96
CA TYR A 168 16.65 -25.09 10.07
C TYR A 168 16.39 -26.52 9.56
#